data_AF-A0AAU4WSJ5-F1
#
_entry.id   AF-A0AAU4WSJ5-F1
#
_cell.length_a   1.000
_cell.length_b   1.000
_cell.length_c   1.000
_cell.angle_alpha   90.00
_cell.angle_beta   90.00
_cell.angle_gamma   90.00
#
_symmetry.space_group_name_H-M   'P 1'
#
loop_
_entity.id
_entity.type
_entity.pdbx_description
1 polymer ?
#
loop_
_entity_poly.entity_id
_entity_poly.type
_entity_poly.pdbx_seq_one_letter_code
_entity_poly.pdbx_strand_id
1 'polypeptide(L)'
;MTTATTTTAALPAGHRERLMQFAHEASFEAGARLFEEGRRADRFWIVRTGTVALDLRVPDRRPAVIETLGHGELVGWSWHFPPYIWHLGAEAMSPVRTWEFDAEAVRAACSEDPEFGRVIAVWVGLVVADRLHASRIRLLDLYAPHGSGVLE
;
A
#
# COMPACT_ATOMS: atom_id res chain seq x y z
N MET A 1 -3.46 -16.74 -9.41
CA MET A 1 -3.25 -15.38 -9.94
C MET A 1 -4.37 -14.50 -9.42
N THR A 2 -4.25 -13.99 -8.21
CA THR A 2 -5.24 -13.07 -7.64
C THR A 2 -5.00 -11.73 -8.31
N THR A 3 -5.93 -11.30 -9.15
CA THR A 3 -5.97 -9.96 -9.71
C THR A 3 -5.97 -8.97 -8.56
N ALA A 4 -4.81 -8.39 -8.25
CA ALA A 4 -4.72 -7.23 -7.37
C ALA A 4 -5.64 -6.16 -7.97
N THR A 5 -6.71 -5.85 -7.24
CA THR A 5 -7.69 -4.86 -7.64
C THR A 5 -6.94 -3.57 -7.89
N THR A 6 -6.82 -3.16 -9.15
CA THR A 6 -6.07 -1.96 -9.57
C THR A 6 -6.65 -0.79 -8.81
N THR A 7 -5.96 -0.38 -7.75
CA THR A 7 -6.57 0.29 -6.61
C THR A 7 -7.12 1.67 -6.98
N THR A 8 -6.58 2.31 -8.02
CA THR A 8 -7.10 3.61 -8.51
C THR A 8 -8.43 3.49 -9.26
N ALA A 9 -8.82 2.31 -9.75
CA ALA A 9 -10.06 2.09 -10.48
C ALA A 9 -11.32 2.20 -9.59
N ALA A 10 -11.15 2.05 -8.28
CA ALA A 10 -12.23 2.19 -7.31
C ALA A 10 -12.67 3.66 -7.07
N LEU A 11 -11.89 4.64 -7.53
CA LEU A 11 -12.22 6.06 -7.44
C LEU A 11 -12.99 6.53 -8.70
N PRO A 12 -14.19 7.12 -8.56
CA PRO A 12 -14.87 7.79 -9.66
C PRO A 12 -13.98 8.84 -10.32
N ALA A 13 -14.10 9.03 -11.64
CA ALA A 13 -13.15 9.83 -12.43
C ALA A 13 -12.90 11.24 -11.87
N GLY A 14 -13.96 11.98 -11.52
CA GLY A 14 -13.81 13.33 -10.94
C GLY A 14 -13.13 13.37 -9.57
N HIS A 15 -13.35 12.34 -8.73
CA HIS A 15 -12.68 12.23 -7.44
C HIS A 15 -11.20 11.88 -7.61
N ARG A 16 -10.88 11.01 -8.58
CA ARG A 16 -9.50 10.69 -8.94
C ARG A 16 -8.77 11.93 -9.46
N GLU A 17 -9.39 12.70 -10.36
CA GLU A 17 -8.80 13.95 -10.87
C GLU A 17 -8.51 14.94 -9.74
N ARG A 18 -9.44 15.09 -8.78
CA ARG A 18 -9.19 15.91 -7.59
C ARG A 18 -8.06 15.39 -6.73
N LEU A 19 -8.00 14.08 -6.46
CA LEU A 19 -6.89 13.48 -5.71
C LEU A 19 -5.54 13.74 -6.41
N MET A 20 -5.50 13.64 -7.74
CA MET A 20 -4.31 13.90 -8.54
C MET A 20 -3.80 15.34 -8.47
N GLN A 21 -4.60 16.31 -7.99
CA GLN A 21 -4.12 17.68 -7.76
C GLN A 21 -3.11 17.76 -6.61
N PHE A 22 -3.10 16.76 -5.72
CA PHE A 22 -2.16 16.64 -4.60
C PHE A 22 -0.94 15.77 -4.95
N ALA A 23 -0.89 15.23 -6.18
CA ALA A 23 0.15 14.32 -6.60
C ALA A 23 1.36 15.07 -7.17
N HIS A 24 2.56 14.57 -6.89
CA HIS A 24 3.74 14.85 -7.70
C HIS A 24 4.43 13.55 -8.12
N GLU A 25 5.22 13.62 -9.20
CA GLU A 25 6.02 12.46 -9.60
C GLU A 25 7.16 12.23 -8.58
N ALA A 26 7.41 10.97 -8.24
CA ALA A 26 8.56 10.57 -7.46
C ALA A 26 9.13 9.24 -8.00
N SER A 27 10.45 9.11 -7.96
CA SER A 27 11.18 7.94 -8.45
C SER A 27 12.17 7.41 -7.42
N PHE A 28 12.28 6.10 -7.36
CA PHE A 28 13.14 5.37 -6.43
C PHE A 28 13.96 4.35 -7.19
N GLU A 29 15.25 4.29 -6.91
CA GLU A 29 16.13 3.23 -7.42
C GLU A 29 15.85 1.90 -6.71
N ALA A 30 16.25 0.78 -7.32
CA ALA A 30 16.15 -0.52 -6.66
C ALA A 30 16.96 -0.53 -5.34
N GLY A 31 16.38 -1.08 -4.28
CA GLY A 31 16.90 -1.07 -2.92
C GLY A 31 16.65 0.21 -2.14
N ALA A 32 16.04 1.25 -2.73
CA ALA A 32 15.74 2.48 -2.02
C ALA A 32 14.53 2.31 -1.09
N ARG A 33 14.66 2.84 0.13
CA ARG A 33 13.58 2.87 1.13
C ARG A 33 12.64 4.03 0.85
N LEU A 34 11.34 3.75 0.75
CA LEU A 34 10.32 4.78 0.65
C LEU A 34 10.01 5.34 2.05
N PHE A 35 9.84 4.45 3.02
CA PHE A 35 9.64 4.79 4.43
C PHE A 35 9.98 3.62 5.35
N GLU A 36 10.16 3.94 6.63
CA GLU A 36 10.44 2.97 7.69
C GLU A 36 9.21 2.76 8.57
N GLU A 37 9.07 1.53 9.05
CA GLU A 37 8.12 1.15 10.09
C GLU A 37 8.28 2.03 11.34
N GLY A 38 7.17 2.39 11.98
CA GLY A 38 7.14 3.18 13.20
C GLY A 38 7.37 4.69 13.01
N ARG A 39 7.58 5.15 11.77
CA ARG A 39 7.70 6.59 11.46
C ARG A 39 6.34 7.19 11.14
N ARG A 40 6.26 8.53 11.16
CA ARG A 40 5.05 9.28 10.79
C ARG A 40 4.67 8.98 9.33
N ALA A 41 3.39 8.69 9.13
CA ALA A 41 2.74 8.50 7.84
C ALA A 41 2.23 9.85 7.31
N ASP A 42 3.16 10.67 6.82
CA ASP A 42 2.90 12.01 6.27
C ASP A 42 2.74 12.03 4.75
N ARG A 43 2.99 10.90 4.09
CA ARG A 43 2.88 10.74 2.63
C ARG A 43 2.19 9.45 2.28
N PHE A 44 1.87 9.26 1.01
CA PHE A 44 1.52 7.95 0.47
C PHE A 44 1.78 7.95 -1.03
N TRP A 45 1.74 6.78 -1.66
CA TRP A 45 2.08 6.66 -3.07
C TRP A 45 1.10 5.78 -3.84
N ILE A 46 0.99 6.03 -5.13
CA ILE A 46 0.41 5.09 -6.09
C ILE A 46 1.50 4.70 -7.08
N VAL A 47 1.78 3.40 -7.20
CA VAL A 47 2.83 2.90 -8.10
C VAL A 47 2.42 3.10 -9.56
N ARG A 48 3.30 3.67 -10.37
CA ARG A 48 3.14 3.80 -11.82
C ARG A 48 3.89 2.71 -12.56
N THR A 49 5.11 2.41 -12.13
CA THR A 49 5.93 1.33 -12.69
C THR A 49 6.84 0.76 -11.61
N GLY A 50 7.30 -0.47 -11.82
CA GLY A 50 8.19 -1.15 -10.88
C GLY A 50 7.43 -1.88 -9.79
N THR A 51 8.15 -2.23 -8.73
CA THR A 51 7.67 -3.11 -7.67
C THR A 51 8.16 -2.63 -6.32
N VAL A 52 7.27 -2.51 -5.34
CA VAL A 52 7.57 -2.12 -3.96
C VAL A 52 7.25 -3.29 -3.04
N ALA A 53 8.20 -3.70 -2.20
CA ALA A 53 7.94 -4.65 -1.12
C ALA A 53 7.51 -3.89 0.14
N LEU A 54 6.46 -4.38 0.81
CA LEU A 54 6.12 -4.00 2.17
C LEU A 54 6.70 -5.04 3.12
N ASP A 55 7.43 -4.58 4.14
CA ASP A 55 8.14 -5.46 5.06
C ASP A 55 7.88 -5.12 6.53
N LEU A 56 8.11 -6.12 7.40
CA LEU A 56 8.19 -5.95 8.84
C LEU A 56 9.63 -6.09 9.30
N ARG A 57 10.05 -5.20 10.20
CA ARG A 57 11.36 -5.31 10.84
C ARG A 57 11.35 -6.47 11.82
N VAL A 58 12.31 -7.38 11.65
CA VAL A 58 12.53 -8.51 12.57
C VAL A 58 13.86 -8.30 13.28
N PRO A 59 13.91 -8.29 14.62
CA PRO A 59 15.17 -8.21 15.36
C PRO A 59 16.17 -9.27 14.88
N ASP A 60 17.41 -8.85 14.65
CA ASP A 60 18.53 -9.70 14.24
C ASP A 60 18.34 -10.49 12.93
N ARG A 61 17.36 -10.11 12.10
CA ARG A 61 17.08 -10.76 10.82
C ARG A 61 16.82 -9.74 9.71
N ARG A 62 16.88 -10.21 8.46
CA ARG A 62 16.42 -9.41 7.32
C ARG A 62 14.92 -9.12 7.48
N PRO A 63 14.44 -7.93 7.05
CA PRO A 63 13.02 -7.62 7.07
C PRO A 63 12.21 -8.70 6.35
N ALA A 64 11.10 -9.10 6.95
CA ALA A 64 10.21 -10.11 6.38
C ALA A 64 9.25 -9.40 5.41
N VAL A 65 9.33 -9.74 4.12
CA VAL A 65 8.39 -9.22 3.11
C VAL A 65 7.01 -9.80 3.37
N ILE A 66 6.04 -8.93 3.62
CA ILE A 66 4.64 -9.27 3.88
C ILE A 66 3.83 -9.25 2.60
N GLU A 67 4.15 -8.31 1.71
CA GLU A 67 3.41 -8.10 0.47
C GLU A 67 4.27 -7.38 -0.57
N THR A 68 3.94 -7.58 -1.84
CA THR A 68 4.57 -6.91 -2.97
C THR A 68 3.52 -6.15 -3.75
N LEU A 69 3.78 -4.88 -4.02
CA LEU A 69 2.89 -3.95 -4.71
C LEU A 69 3.46 -3.58 -6.08
N GLY A 70 2.60 -3.55 -7.09
CA GLY A 70 2.89 -3.16 -8.47
C GLY A 70 1.97 -2.04 -8.97
N HIS A 71 1.86 -1.92 -10.29
CA HIS A 71 1.16 -0.83 -10.96
C HIS A 71 -0.27 -0.58 -10.43
N GLY A 72 -0.56 0.67 -10.08
CA GLY A 72 -1.87 1.16 -9.67
C GLY A 72 -2.21 0.91 -8.20
N GLU A 73 -1.32 0.28 -7.43
CA GLU A 73 -1.53 -0.06 -6.02
C GLU A 73 -1.06 1.04 -5.06
N LEU A 74 -1.78 1.18 -3.93
CA LEU A 74 -1.55 2.20 -2.89
C LEU A 74 -0.43 1.79 -1.93
N VAL A 75 0.72 2.45 -1.96
CA VAL A 75 1.79 2.26 -0.97
C VAL A 75 1.55 3.17 0.22
N GLY A 76 1.59 2.58 1.43
CA GLY A 76 1.33 3.29 2.67
C GLY A 76 -0.16 3.63 2.80
N TRP A 77 -0.91 2.86 3.58
CA TRP A 77 -2.33 3.11 3.86
C TRP A 77 -2.56 3.74 5.25
N SER A 78 -1.59 3.60 6.16
CA SER A 78 -1.62 4.17 7.51
C SER A 78 -1.72 5.70 7.56
N TRP A 79 -1.46 6.42 6.47
CA TRP A 79 -1.63 7.87 6.43
C TRP A 79 -3.08 8.31 6.68
N HIS A 80 -4.05 7.46 6.39
CA HIS A 80 -5.47 7.80 6.50
C HIS A 80 -6.01 7.60 7.93
N PHE A 81 -5.42 6.68 8.70
CA PHE A 81 -5.93 6.29 10.01
C PHE A 81 -5.00 6.77 11.14
N PRO A 82 -5.52 7.45 12.18
CA PRO A 82 -4.76 7.72 13.40
C PRO A 82 -4.16 6.41 13.96
N PRO A 83 -2.93 6.43 14.51
CA PRO A 83 -2.12 7.61 14.86
C PRO A 83 -1.24 8.17 13.73
N TYR A 84 -1.50 7.80 12.46
CA TYR A 84 -0.67 8.19 11.31
C TYR A 84 0.78 7.72 11.45
N ILE A 85 0.95 6.43 11.73
CA ILE A 85 2.25 5.77 11.86
C ILE A 85 2.31 4.61 10.88
N TRP A 86 3.43 4.47 10.17
CA TRP A 86 3.63 3.34 9.29
C TRP A 86 3.73 2.03 10.07
N HIS A 87 2.81 1.12 9.77
CA HIS A 87 2.78 -0.22 10.38
C HIS A 87 3.74 -1.21 9.71
N LEU A 88 4.28 -0.85 8.55
CA LEU A 88 5.22 -1.63 7.74
C LEU A 88 6.32 -0.69 7.23
N GLY A 89 7.46 -1.23 6.84
CA GLY A 89 8.42 -0.57 5.96
C GLY A 89 8.03 -0.70 4.49
N ALA A 90 8.67 0.08 3.62
CA ALA A 90 8.54 -0.07 2.18
C ALA A 90 9.87 0.13 1.45
N GLU A 91 10.19 -0.79 0.56
CA GLU A 91 11.44 -0.79 -0.23
C GLU A 91 11.15 -1.06 -1.72
N ALA A 92 11.83 -0.32 -2.60
CA ALA A 92 11.75 -0.55 -4.04
C ALA A 92 12.54 -1.80 -4.44
N MET A 93 11.87 -2.80 -5.01
CA MET A 93 12.49 -4.06 -5.47
C MET A 93 13.06 -3.95 -6.89
N SER A 94 12.63 -2.92 -7.63
CA SER A 94 13.10 -2.54 -8.96
C SER A 94 13.07 -1.01 -9.05
N PRO A 95 13.57 -0.36 -10.11
CA PRO A 95 13.34 1.06 -10.32
C PRO A 95 11.84 1.36 -10.34
N VAL A 96 11.39 2.18 -9.38
CA VAL A 96 9.97 2.46 -9.13
C VAL A 96 9.67 3.91 -9.48
N ARG A 97 8.56 4.13 -10.20
CA ARG A 97 7.97 5.46 -10.43
C ARG A 97 6.62 5.49 -9.76
N THR A 98 6.28 6.60 -9.13
CA THR A 98 5.05 6.76 -8.36
C THR A 98 4.42 8.13 -8.57
N TRP A 99 3.15 8.22 -8.20
CA TRP A 99 2.56 9.46 -7.72
C TRP A 99 2.72 9.49 -6.20
N GLU A 100 3.46 10.47 -5.67
CA GLU A 100 3.57 10.76 -4.24
C GLU A 100 2.55 11.84 -3.86
N PHE A 101 1.93 11.67 -2.70
CA PHE A 101 0.90 12.58 -2.18
C PHE A 101 1.28 13.06 -0.78
N ASP A 102 1.04 14.34 -0.51
CA ASP A 102 1.06 14.87 0.84
C ASP A 102 -0.21 14.41 1.59
N ALA A 103 -0.03 13.60 2.63
CA ALA A 103 -1.16 13.04 3.36
C ALA A 103 -1.93 14.08 4.16
N GLU A 104 -1.26 15.13 4.65
CA GLU A 104 -1.91 16.18 5.44
C GLU A 104 -2.79 17.06 4.56
N ALA A 105 -2.30 17.45 3.38
CA ALA A 105 -3.08 18.19 2.40
C ALA A 105 -4.32 17.40 1.95
N VAL A 106 -4.17 16.09 1.67
CA VAL A 106 -5.29 15.24 1.27
C VAL A 106 -6.31 15.09 2.42
N ARG A 107 -5.86 14.90 3.67
CA ARG A 107 -6.76 14.86 4.84
C ARG A 107 -7.47 16.19 5.08
N ALA A 108 -6.80 17.32 4.88
CA ALA A 108 -7.43 18.64 4.97
C ALA A 108 -8.53 18.78 3.92
N ALA A 109 -8.26 18.41 2.66
CA ALA A 109 -9.26 18.42 1.60
C ALA A 109 -10.45 17.48 1.86
N CYS A 110 -10.21 16.32 2.49
CA CYS A 110 -11.27 15.41 2.96
C CYS A 110 -12.14 16.03 4.06
N SER A 111 -11.56 16.90 4.89
CA SER A 111 -12.27 17.58 5.98
C SER A 111 -13.10 18.75 5.47
N GLU A 112 -12.62 19.44 4.43
CA GLU A 112 -13.33 20.52 3.76
C GLU A 112 -14.49 20.03 2.89
N ASP A 113 -14.36 18.84 2.28
CA ASP A 113 -15.40 18.20 1.49
C ASP A 113 -15.71 16.77 2.01
N PRO A 114 -16.81 16.61 2.76
CA PRO A 114 -17.21 15.31 3.31
C PRO A 114 -17.51 14.23 2.26
N GLU A 115 -17.97 14.59 1.06
CA GLU A 115 -18.21 13.61 0.00
C GLU A 115 -16.87 13.07 -0.52
N PHE A 116 -15.92 13.96 -0.78
CA PHE A 116 -14.56 13.57 -1.16
C PHE A 116 -13.92 12.71 -0.07
N GLY A 117 -14.02 13.15 1.19
CA GLY A 117 -13.52 12.38 2.35
C GLY A 117 -14.12 10.98 2.45
N ARG A 118 -15.43 10.84 2.26
CA ARG A 118 -16.11 9.54 2.26
C ARG A 118 -15.61 8.64 1.13
N VAL A 119 -15.47 9.17 -0.09
CA VAL A 119 -14.99 8.39 -1.24
C VAL A 119 -13.55 7.91 -1.04
N ILE A 120 -12.68 8.78 -0.52
CA ILE A 120 -11.30 8.42 -0.16
C ILE A 120 -11.26 7.36 0.95
N ALA A 121 -12.08 7.51 1.99
CA ALA A 121 -12.14 6.55 3.08
C ALA A 121 -12.61 5.16 2.61
N VAL A 122 -13.62 5.09 1.74
CA VAL A 122 -14.08 3.83 1.14
C VAL A 122 -12.98 3.21 0.28
N TRP A 123 -12.31 4.02 -0.54
CA TRP A 123 -11.20 3.56 -1.37
C TRP A 123 -10.07 2.95 -0.54
N VAL A 124 -9.57 3.67 0.48
CA VAL A 124 -8.53 3.14 1.37
C VAL A 124 -9.03 1.91 2.12
N GLY A 125 -10.27 1.91 2.60
CA GLY A 125 -10.88 0.76 3.28
C GLY A 125 -10.91 -0.51 2.44
N LEU A 126 -11.21 -0.39 1.13
CA LEU A 126 -11.19 -1.53 0.20
C LEU A 126 -9.78 -2.08 0.02
N VAL A 127 -8.76 -1.22 -0.06
CA VAL A 127 -7.34 -1.65 -0.10
C VAL A 127 -6.98 -2.45 1.14
N VAL A 128 -7.37 -1.96 2.32
CA VAL A 128 -7.09 -2.65 3.58
C VAL A 128 -7.78 -4.01 3.65
N ALA A 129 -9.05 -4.08 3.24
CA ALA A 129 -9.81 -5.32 3.21
C ALA A 129 -9.18 -6.36 2.27
N ASP A 130 -8.76 -5.94 1.07
CA ASP A 130 -8.08 -6.80 0.10
C ASP A 130 -6.76 -7.33 0.64
N ARG A 131 -5.93 -6.45 1.20
CA ARG A 131 -4.64 -6.84 1.81
C ARG A 131 -4.78 -7.76 3.00
N LEU A 132 -5.78 -7.53 3.85
CA LEU A 132 -6.10 -8.40 4.97
C LEU A 132 -6.51 -9.79 4.47
N HIS A 133 -7.36 -9.85 3.44
CA HIS A 133 -7.78 -11.11 2.83
C HIS A 133 -6.60 -11.86 2.22
N ALA A 134 -5.78 -11.18 1.42
CA ALA A 134 -4.58 -11.75 0.82
C ALA A 134 -3.59 -12.27 1.88
N SER A 135 -3.36 -11.50 2.94
CA SER A 135 -2.50 -11.90 4.06
C SER A 135 -3.05 -13.13 4.79
N ARG A 136 -4.36 -13.24 4.97
CA ARG A 136 -5.01 -14.40 5.58
C ARG A 136 -4.82 -15.67 4.75
N ILE A 137 -4.96 -15.58 3.43
CA ILE A 137 -4.71 -16.70 2.51
C ILE A 137 -3.25 -17.14 2.61
N ARG A 138 -2.30 -16.19 2.53
CA ARG A 138 -0.85 -16.49 2.64
C ARG A 138 -0.49 -17.18 3.96
N LEU A 139 -1.12 -16.78 5.07
CA LEU A 139 -0.96 -17.44 6.37
C LEU A 139 -1.49 -18.88 6.35
N LEU A 140 -2.67 -19.11 5.76
CA LEU A 140 -3.22 -20.46 5.63
C LEU A 140 -2.34 -21.36 4.76
N ASP A 141 -1.79 -20.85 3.66
CA ASP A 141 -0.85 -21.60 2.82
C ASP A 141 0.43 -21.98 3.57
N LEU A 142 0.91 -21.11 4.48
CA LEU A 142 2.09 -21.36 5.31
C LEU A 142 1.87 -22.47 6.37
N TYR A 143 0.62 -22.63 6.83
CA TYR A 143 0.25 -23.61 7.87
C TYR A 143 -0.57 -24.79 7.33
N ALA A 144 -0.88 -24.83 6.03
CA ALA A 144 -1.47 -26.00 5.41
C ALA A 144 -0.49 -27.16 5.59
N PRO A 145 -0.91 -28.29 6.21
CA PRO A 145 -0.05 -29.45 6.25
C PRO A 145 0.25 -29.79 4.80
N HIS A 146 1.51 -29.65 4.38
CA HIS A 146 1.96 -30.29 3.16
C HIS A 146 1.69 -31.76 3.38
N GLY A 147 0.58 -32.23 2.79
CA GLY A 147 0.20 -33.62 2.86
C GLY A 147 1.39 -34.42 2.38
N SER A 148 2.04 -35.12 3.30
CA SER A 148 2.93 -36.22 3.03
C SER A 148 2.10 -37.29 2.33
N GLY A 149 1.87 -37.09 1.03
CA GLY A 149 1.40 -38.07 0.08
C GLY A 149 2.60 -38.62 -0.66
N VAL A 150 3.51 -39.27 0.06
CA VAL A 150 4.22 -40.40 -0.53
C VAL A 150 3.21 -41.54 -0.47
N LEU A 151 2.62 -41.87 -1.61
CA LEU A 151 2.01 -43.18 -1.82
C LEU A 151 2.51 -43.70 -3.17
N GLU A 152 3.10 -44.89 -3.05
CA GLU A 152 3.71 -45.76 -4.05
C GLU A 152 2.89 -45.97 -5.32
#